data_AF-A0A2E8H727-F1
#
_entry.id   AF-A0A2E8H727-F1
#
_cell.length_a   1.000
_cell.length_b   1.000
_cell.length_c   1.000
_cell.angle_alpha   90.00
_cell.angle_beta   90.00
_cell.angle_gamma   90.00
#
_symmetry.space_group_name_H-M   'P 1'
#
loop_
_entity.id
_entity.type
_entity.pdbx_description
1 polymer ?
#
loop_
_entity_poly.entity_id
_entity_poly.type
_entity_poly.pdbx_seq_one_letter_code
_entity_poly.pdbx_strand_id
1 'polypeptide(L)' 'MPAPAKPKSDRARPRTFSSTDRDFQMLEAVAHYHGTSRSAMVTGLIRKEFWRVFPNGTETVLLDAGAKVSES' A
#
# COMPACT_ATOMS: atom_id res chain seq x y z
N MET A 1 28.65 23.51 -8.58
CA MET A 1 27.42 23.21 -7.82
C MET A 1 27.24 21.69 -7.81
N PRO A 2 27.14 21.03 -6.64
CA PRO A 2 26.90 19.60 -6.61
C PRO A 2 25.47 19.30 -7.08
N ALA A 3 25.31 18.27 -7.92
CA ALA A 3 24.01 17.82 -8.43
C ALA A 3 23.13 17.32 -7.27
N PRO A 4 21.79 17.47 -7.35
CA PRO A 4 20.88 16.97 -6.31
C PRO A 4 21.04 15.45 -6.18
N ALA A 5 21.22 14.99 -4.94
CA ALA A 5 21.32 13.57 -4.62
C ALA A 5 20.07 12.85 -5.13
N LYS A 6 20.26 11.80 -5.95
CA LYS A 6 19.15 10.94 -6.39
C LYS A 6 18.46 10.37 -5.14
N PRO A 7 17.12 10.45 -5.02
CA PRO A 7 16.43 9.84 -3.89
C PRO A 7 16.80 8.35 -3.85
N LYS A 8 17.13 7.85 -2.65
CA LYS A 8 17.38 6.42 -2.41
C LYS A 8 16.21 5.65 -3.05
N SER A 9 16.52 4.68 -3.92
CA SER A 9 15.49 3.93 -4.64
C SER A 9 14.45 3.43 -3.64
N ASP A 10 13.18 3.78 -3.85
CA ASP A 10 12.07 3.32 -3.02
C ASP A 10 11.80 1.84 -3.34
N ARG A 11 12.75 0.99 -2.97
CA ARG A 11 12.67 -0.45 -3.19
C ARG A 11 11.60 -0.98 -2.25
N ALA A 12 10.62 -1.66 -2.82
CA ALA A 12 9.57 -2.30 -2.06
C ALA A 12 10.18 -3.19 -0.97
N ARG A 13 9.91 -2.85 0.30
CA ARG A 13 10.23 -3.69 1.45
C ARG A 13 9.17 -4.79 1.57
N PRO A 14 9.56 -6.04 1.88
CA PRO A 14 8.60 -7.08 2.21
C PRO A 14 7.76 -6.64 3.41
N ARG A 15 6.44 -6.77 3.29
CA ARG A 15 5.49 -6.60 4.40
C ARG A 15 4.64 -7.86 4.48
N THR A 16 4.36 -8.30 5.70
CA THR A 16 3.49 -9.45 5.96
C THR A 16 2.09 -8.94 6.27
N PHE A 17 1.07 -9.59 5.72
CA PHE A 17 -0.32 -9.41 6.13
C PHE A 17 -0.87 -10.74 6.61
N SER A 18 -1.74 -10.71 7.61
CA SER A 18 -2.49 -11.87 8.05
C SER A 18 -3.85 -11.90 7.34
N SER A 19 -4.33 -13.10 7.07
CA SER A 19 -5.65 -13.33 6.48
C SER A 19 -6.19 -14.67 6.96
N THR A 20 -7.50 -14.86 6.85
CA THR A 20 -8.07 -16.21 6.96
C THR A 20 -7.72 -17.02 5.70
N ASP A 21 -7.86 -18.34 5.77
CA ASP A 21 -7.68 -19.21 4.60
C ASP A 21 -8.67 -18.87 3.48
N ARG A 22 -9.90 -18.51 3.86
CA ARG A 22 -10.94 -18.10 2.90
C ARG A 22 -10.54 -16.84 2.15
N ASP A 23 -10.08 -15.82 2.86
CA ASP A 23 -9.66 -14.55 2.25
C ASP A 23 -8.46 -14.77 1.33
N PHE A 24 -7.53 -15.66 1.72
CA PHE A 24 -6.38 -16.03 0.91
C PHE A 24 -6.79 -16.69 -0.40
N GLN A 25 -7.73 -17.64 -0.36
CA GLN A 25 -8.28 -18.30 -1.56
C GLN A 25 -9.03 -17.32 -2.46
N MET A 26 -9.79 -16.38 -1.89
CA MET A 26 -10.46 -15.33 -2.65
C MET A 26 -9.45 -14.43 -3.37
N LEU A 27 -8.37 -14.03 -2.68
CA LEU A 27 -7.30 -13.24 -3.29
C LEU A 27 -6.63 -14.00 -4.45
N GLU A 28 -6.37 -15.29 -4.28
CA GLU A 28 -5.78 -16.13 -5.32
C GLU A 28 -6.67 -16.24 -6.56
N ALA A 29 -7.96 -16.47 -6.38
CA ALA A 29 -8.93 -16.53 -7.48
C ALA A 29 -8.99 -15.21 -8.28
N VAL A 30 -9.04 -14.07 -7.59
CA VAL A 30 -9.11 -12.75 -8.23
C VAL A 30 -7.78 -12.40 -8.91
N ALA A 31 -6.65 -12.70 -8.28
CA ALA A 31 -5.33 -12.48 -8.86
C ALA A 31 -5.17 -13.28 -10.17
N HIS A 32 -5.59 -14.55 -10.15
CA HIS A 32 -5.58 -15.42 -11.33
C HIS A 32 -6.51 -14.90 -12.44
N TYR A 33 -7.74 -14.50 -12.10
CA TYR A 33 -8.70 -13.94 -13.06
C TYR A 33 -8.15 -12.72 -13.81
N HIS A 34 -7.42 -11.84 -13.11
CA HIS A 34 -6.81 -10.65 -13.71
C HIS A 34 -5.41 -10.87 -14.30
N GLY A 35 -4.84 -12.08 -14.18
CA GLY A 35 -3.49 -12.38 -14.67
C GLY A 35 -2.38 -11.60 -13.94
N THR A 36 -2.56 -11.34 -12.64
CA THR A 36 -1.60 -10.58 -11.82
C THR A 36 -1.11 -11.40 -10.63
N SER A 37 0.00 -10.98 -10.01
CA SER A 37 0.44 -11.60 -8.76
C SER A 37 -0.47 -11.19 -7.58
N ARG A 38 -0.57 -12.04 -6.55
CA ARG A 38 -1.29 -11.73 -5.31
C ARG A 38 -0.82 -10.41 -4.69
N SER A 39 0.50 -10.17 -4.65
CA SER A 39 1.06 -8.92 -4.12
C SER A 39 0.67 -7.70 -4.96
N ALA A 40 0.66 -7.83 -6.29
CA ALA A 40 0.22 -6.77 -7.18
C ALA A 40 -1.29 -6.49 -7.00
N MET A 41 -2.11 -7.53 -6.84
CA MET A 41 -3.54 -7.40 -6.57
C MET A 41 -3.80 -6.66 -5.25
N VAL A 42 -3.17 -7.07 -4.15
CA VAL A 42 -3.29 -6.37 -2.85
C VAL A 42 -2.85 -4.92 -2.95
N THR A 43 -1.70 -4.66 -3.59
CA THR A 43 -1.18 -3.29 -3.77
C THR A 43 -2.14 -2.43 -4.59
N GLY A 44 -2.72 -2.99 -5.65
CA GLY A 44 -3.70 -2.31 -6.50
C GLY A 44 -4.99 -1.99 -5.75
N LEU A 45 -5.51 -2.94 -4.96
CA LEU A 45 -6.69 -2.73 -4.13
C LEU A 45 -6.45 -1.63 -3.09
N ILE A 46 -5.31 -1.64 -2.39
CA ILE A 46 -4.95 -0.60 -1.42
C ILE A 46 -4.89 0.76 -2.11
N ARG A 47 -4.22 0.88 -3.26
CA ARG A 47 -4.10 2.15 -3.98
C ARG A 47 -5.44 2.66 -4.47
N LYS A 48 -6.29 1.78 -5.01
CA LYS A 48 -7.64 2.12 -5.47
C LYS A 48 -8.49 2.64 -4.31
N GLU A 49 -8.46 1.94 -3.18
CA GLU A 49 -9.21 2.33 -1.99
C GLU A 49 -8.70 3.65 -1.39
N PHE A 50 -7.38 3.78 -1.27
CA PHE A 50 -6.74 4.98 -0.76
C PHE A 50 -7.16 6.22 -1.54
N TRP A 51 -7.07 6.21 -2.87
CA TRP A 51 -7.44 7.37 -3.68
C TRP A 51 -8.96 7.60 -3.76
N ARG A 52 -9.77 6.56 -3.53
CA ARG A 52 -11.22 6.70 -3.40
C ARG A 52 -11.58 7.49 -2.14
N VAL A 53 -10.91 7.21 -1.02
CA VAL A 53 -11.17 7.86 0.28
C VAL A 53 -10.45 9.21 0.41
N PHE A 54 -9.23 9.31 -0.11
CA PHE A 54 -8.32 10.45 0.02
C PHE A 54 -7.91 10.99 -1.37
N PRO A 55 -8.84 11.56 -2.16
CA PRO A 55 -8.54 12.01 -3.51
C PRO A 55 -7.46 13.10 -3.58
N ASN A 56 -7.31 13.89 -2.51
CA ASN A 56 -6.32 14.95 -2.39
C ASN A 56 -5.16 14.58 -1.43
N GLY A 57 -5.00 13.29 -1.09
CA GLY A 57 -4.05 12.83 -0.09
C GLY A 57 -4.56 12.94 1.35
N THR A 58 -3.68 12.68 2.31
CA THR A 58 -4.03 12.51 3.74
C THR A 58 -3.82 13.76 4.59
N GLU A 59 -3.54 14.91 3.99
CA GLU A 59 -3.19 16.13 4.73
C GLU A 59 -4.31 16.62 5.67
N THR A 60 -5.57 16.29 5.36
CA THR A 60 -6.73 16.65 6.17
C THR A 60 -7.17 15.57 7.15
N VAL A 61 -6.48 14.43 7.21
CA VAL A 61 -6.83 13.33 8.10
C VAL A 61 -6.26 13.64 9.48
N LEU A 62 -7.13 13.97 10.42
CA LEU A 62 -6.77 14.04 11.82
C LEU A 62 -6.29 12.64 12.24
N LEU A 63 -5.07 12.58 12.76
CA LEU A 63 -4.53 11.38 13.36
C LEU A 63 -5.47 10.92 14.48
N ASP A 64 -5.74 9.61 14.53
CA ASP A 64 -6.46 9.03 15.66
C ASP A 64 -5.74 9.34 16.97
N ALA A 65 -6.53 9.50 18.05
CA ALA A 65 -6.01 9.83 19.35
C ALA A 65 -4.92 8.83 19.79
N GLY A 66 -3.67 9.30 19.84
CA GLY A 66 -2.50 8.50 20.25
C GLY A 66 -1.57 8.04 19.12
N ALA A 67 -1.90 8.29 17.85
CA ALA A 67 -0.98 8.03 16.75
C ALA A 67 0.20 9.02 16.77
N LYS A 68 1.44 8.51 16.84
CA LYS A 68 2.68 9.31 16.77
C LYS A 68 3.26 9.18 15.36
N VAL A 69 3.50 10.31 14.70
CA VAL A 69 4.28 10.34 13.46
C VAL A 69 5.75 10.22 13.85
N SER A 70 6.37 9.08 13.53
CA SER A 70 7.84 8.99 13.57
C SER A 70 8.38 9.55 12.27
N GLU A 71 8.92 10.78 12.32
CA GLU A 71 9.82 11.25 11.27
C GLU A 71 11.04 10.32 11.19
N SER A 72 11.36 9.87 9.98
CA SER A 72 12.54 9.03 9.67
C SER A 72 13.58 9.83 8.90
#